data_AF-A0A7J8IVK9-F1
#
_entry.id   AF-A0A7J8IVK9-F1
#
_cell.length_a   1.000
_cell.length_b   1.000
_cell.length_c   1.000
_cell.angle_alpha   90.00
_cell.angle_beta   90.00
_cell.angle_gamma   90.00
#
_symmetry.space_group_name_H-M   'P 1'
#
loop_
_entity.id
_entity.type
_entity.pdbx_description
1 polymer ?
#
loop_
_entity_poly.entity_id
_entity_poly.type
_entity_poly.pdbx_seq_one_letter_code
_entity_poly.pdbx_strand_id
1 'polypeptide(L)'
;MEILWKTLTWILSLIMASSEFHSDHRLSYSSQEEFLTYLEHYQLTIPIRVDQNGDFLSFTVKNDKHSRRRRSMDPIDPQQAASKLFFKLSAYGKHFHLNLTLNTDFVSKHFTVEYWGKDGPQWKHDFLDNCHYTGYLQDQHSTTKVALSNCIGLHGVIATEDEEYFIEPLKNTTEDSKHFSYENGHPHVIYKKSTLQQRHLYDHSHCGVSDLISGKPWWLNDTSAFPSALQINGTHSRHRQKRSISTERFVETLVVADKMMVAYHGRKDIEHYILSVMNIVAKLYRDSSLGNVVNIIVARLIVLTDDQPNLEINHHADKSLDSFCKWQKSILSHQSDGNIIPENGIAHHDNAVLITRYDICTYKNKPCGTLGLASVAGMCEPERSCSINEDIGLGSAFTIAHEIGHNFGMNHDGIGNSCGTKGHETAKLMAAHITANTNPFSWSACSRDYITSFLEFLKLGDSISGS
;
A
#
# COMPACT_ATOMS: atom_id res chain seq x y z
N MET A 1 -42.59 -7.86 -49.98
CA MET A 1 -41.87 -8.98 -49.34
C MET A 1 -40.37 -8.73 -49.29
N GLU A 2 -39.69 -8.42 -50.40
CA GLU A 2 -38.22 -8.14 -50.37
C GLU A 2 -37.81 -6.89 -49.56
N ILE A 3 -38.60 -5.82 -49.59
CA ILE A 3 -38.29 -4.58 -48.86
C ILE A 3 -38.34 -4.79 -47.35
N LEU A 4 -39.32 -5.58 -46.87
CA LEU A 4 -39.46 -5.96 -45.47
C LEU A 4 -38.33 -6.87 -44.98
N TRP A 5 -37.80 -7.75 -45.84
CA TRP A 5 -36.67 -8.62 -45.49
C TRP A 5 -35.35 -7.85 -45.41
N LYS A 6 -35.17 -6.86 -46.30
CA LYS A 6 -34.00 -5.96 -46.28
C LYS A 6 -34.02 -5.04 -45.06
N THR A 7 -35.18 -4.48 -44.68
CA THR A 7 -35.25 -3.66 -43.47
C THR A 7 -35.04 -4.47 -42.19
N LEU A 8 -35.56 -5.70 -42.11
CA LEU A 8 -35.35 -6.56 -40.95
C LEU A 8 -33.88 -6.97 -40.77
N THR A 9 -33.17 -7.25 -41.87
CA THR A 9 -31.73 -7.60 -41.83
C THR A 9 -30.86 -6.40 -41.47
N TRP A 10 -31.18 -5.19 -41.94
CA TRP A 10 -30.48 -3.98 -41.51
C TRP A 10 -30.73 -3.65 -40.04
N ILE A 11 -31.95 -3.87 -39.53
CA ILE A 11 -32.28 -3.65 -38.12
C ILE A 11 -31.61 -4.71 -37.23
N LEU A 12 -31.59 -5.99 -37.63
CA LEU A 12 -30.86 -7.04 -36.90
C LEU A 12 -29.34 -6.82 -36.93
N SER A 13 -28.77 -6.36 -38.05
CA SER A 13 -27.35 -6.01 -38.12
C SER A 13 -27.01 -4.75 -37.32
N LEU A 14 -27.91 -3.75 -37.25
CA LEU A 14 -27.73 -2.60 -36.36
C LEU A 14 -27.91 -2.97 -34.88
N ILE A 15 -28.80 -3.91 -34.55
CA ILE A 15 -29.00 -4.42 -33.19
C ILE A 15 -27.82 -5.31 -32.76
N MET A 16 -27.25 -6.10 -33.67
CA MET A 16 -26.03 -6.88 -33.38
C MET A 16 -24.79 -5.98 -33.32
N ALA A 17 -24.70 -4.94 -34.15
CA ALA A 17 -23.62 -3.95 -34.08
C ALA A 17 -23.76 -2.98 -32.90
N SER A 18 -24.96 -2.78 -32.36
CA SER A 18 -25.18 -2.01 -31.12
C SER A 18 -25.09 -2.86 -29.84
N SER A 19 -25.11 -4.19 -29.95
CA SER A 19 -24.85 -5.09 -28.82
C SER A 19 -23.37 -5.48 -28.64
N GLU A 20 -22.46 -5.02 -29.50
CA GLU A 20 -21.01 -5.22 -29.37
C GLU A 20 -20.23 -3.94 -28.98
N PHE A 21 -20.90 -2.99 -28.32
CA PHE A 21 -20.22 -1.89 -27.63
C PHE A 21 -20.40 -2.04 -26.12
N HIS A 22 -19.98 -3.19 -25.58
CA HIS A 22 -19.59 -3.22 -24.17
C HIS A 22 -18.33 -2.37 -24.06
N SER A 23 -18.47 -1.14 -23.57
CA SER A 23 -17.32 -0.36 -23.17
C SER A 23 -16.62 -1.13 -22.05
N ASP A 24 -15.50 -1.77 -22.37
CA ASP A 24 -14.54 -2.33 -21.42
C ASP A 24 -13.96 -1.18 -20.57
N HIS A 25 -14.75 -0.73 -19.61
CA HIS A 25 -14.32 0.19 -18.58
C HIS A 25 -14.02 -0.66 -17.35
N ARG A 26 -12.76 -0.63 -16.90
CA ARG A 26 -12.48 -0.84 -15.49
C ARG A 26 -13.23 0.28 -14.78
N LEU A 27 -14.43 -0.04 -14.30
CA LEU A 27 -15.33 0.92 -13.69
C LEU A 27 -14.72 1.27 -12.33
N SER A 28 -14.22 2.50 -12.20
CA SER A 28 -13.98 3.12 -10.90
C SER A 28 -15.28 3.01 -10.10
N TYR A 29 -15.38 2.00 -9.26
CA TYR A 29 -16.57 1.78 -8.46
C TYR A 29 -16.84 3.00 -7.57
N SER A 30 -18.08 3.42 -7.47
CA SER A 30 -18.45 4.65 -6.76
C SER A 30 -18.77 4.41 -5.28
N SER A 31 -19.01 3.16 -4.89
CA SER A 31 -19.30 2.76 -3.52
C SER A 31 -18.70 1.39 -3.16
N GLN A 32 -18.76 1.00 -1.88
CA GLN A 32 -18.37 -0.36 -1.45
C GLN A 32 -19.37 -1.40 -1.97
N GLU A 33 -20.67 -1.08 -1.99
CA GLU A 33 -21.68 -1.99 -2.56
C GLU A 33 -21.35 -2.35 -4.00
N GLU A 34 -20.99 -1.36 -4.82
CA GLU A 34 -20.58 -1.58 -6.20
C GLU A 34 -19.29 -2.42 -6.27
N PHE A 35 -18.27 -2.11 -5.44
CA PHE A 35 -17.04 -2.91 -5.33
C PHE A 35 -17.32 -4.39 -5.07
N LEU A 36 -18.22 -4.70 -4.13
CA LEU A 36 -18.55 -6.08 -3.77
C LEU A 36 -19.20 -6.86 -4.92
N THR A 37 -19.85 -6.18 -5.89
CA THR A 37 -20.41 -6.85 -7.09
C THR A 37 -19.33 -7.36 -8.04
N TYR A 38 -18.14 -6.75 -8.02
CA TYR A 38 -16.98 -7.14 -8.83
C TYR A 38 -16.23 -8.34 -8.24
N LEU A 39 -16.39 -8.61 -6.95
CA LEU A 39 -15.82 -9.78 -6.31
C LEU A 39 -16.57 -11.04 -6.75
N GLU A 40 -15.84 -12.07 -7.17
CA GLU A 40 -16.43 -13.38 -7.45
C GLU A 40 -17.07 -13.99 -6.20
N HIS A 41 -16.41 -13.83 -5.04
CA HIS A 41 -16.91 -14.36 -3.78
C HIS A 41 -16.35 -13.61 -2.56
N TYR A 42 -17.25 -13.17 -1.69
CA TYR A 42 -16.93 -12.62 -0.36
C TYR A 42 -17.81 -13.31 0.70
N GLN A 43 -17.42 -13.18 1.96
CA GLN A 43 -18.24 -13.62 3.09
C GLN A 43 -18.47 -12.48 4.08
N LEU A 44 -19.54 -12.60 4.86
CA LEU A 44 -19.78 -11.74 6.01
C LEU A 44 -19.31 -12.45 7.27
N THR A 45 -18.68 -11.70 8.17
CA THR A 45 -18.23 -12.19 9.47
C THR A 45 -18.53 -11.16 10.54
N ILE A 46 -18.68 -11.60 11.78
CA ILE A 46 -18.84 -10.72 12.95
C ILE A 46 -17.65 -10.98 13.86
N PRO A 47 -16.61 -10.12 13.81
CA PRO A 47 -15.46 -10.29 14.67
C PRO A 47 -15.82 -9.96 16.12
N ILE A 48 -15.20 -10.69 17.03
CA ILE A 48 -15.38 -10.51 18.48
C ILE A 48 -14.04 -10.22 19.13
N ARG A 49 -14.05 -9.36 20.14
CA ARG A 49 -12.91 -9.15 21.02
C ARG A 49 -12.84 -10.29 22.02
N VAL A 50 -11.65 -10.85 22.19
CA VAL A 50 -11.37 -11.94 23.11
C VAL A 50 -10.14 -11.61 23.97
N ASP A 51 -9.90 -12.39 25.01
CA ASP A 51 -8.65 -12.35 25.76
C ASP A 51 -7.56 -13.21 25.10
N GLN A 52 -6.40 -13.31 25.73
CA GLN A 52 -5.26 -14.11 25.24
C GLN A 52 -5.53 -15.62 25.14
N ASN A 53 -6.47 -16.15 25.94
CA ASN A 53 -6.89 -17.55 25.91
C ASN A 53 -7.99 -17.78 24.86
N GLY A 54 -8.55 -16.69 24.35
CA GLY A 54 -9.61 -16.68 23.37
C GLY A 54 -11.01 -16.72 23.98
N ASP A 55 -11.14 -16.39 25.27
CA ASP A 55 -12.42 -16.25 25.94
C ASP A 55 -13.09 -14.93 25.52
N PHE A 56 -14.42 -14.97 25.34
CA PHE A 56 -15.19 -13.83 24.84
C PHE A 56 -15.11 -12.64 25.80
N LEU A 57 -14.82 -11.44 25.25
CA LEU A 57 -14.86 -10.18 26.00
C LEU A 57 -16.00 -9.27 25.53
N SER A 58 -16.14 -9.05 24.23
CA SER A 58 -17.14 -8.11 23.68
C SER A 58 -17.32 -8.27 22.17
N PHE A 59 -18.48 -7.86 21.65
CA PHE A 59 -18.71 -7.66 20.21
C PHE A 59 -18.17 -6.32 19.68
N THR A 60 -17.73 -5.40 20.55
CA THR A 60 -17.18 -4.11 20.15
C THR A 60 -15.72 -4.26 19.73
N VAL A 61 -15.47 -4.15 18.43
CA VAL A 61 -14.11 -4.21 17.84
C VAL A 61 -13.52 -2.83 17.53
N LYS A 62 -14.37 -1.81 17.38
CA LYS A 62 -13.95 -0.43 17.12
C LYS A 62 -13.29 0.17 18.36
N ASN A 63 -12.24 0.98 18.16
CA ASN A 63 -11.62 1.73 19.24
C ASN A 63 -12.56 2.84 19.77
N ASP A 64 -13.19 2.62 20.92
CA ASP A 64 -14.09 3.60 21.54
C ASP A 64 -13.32 4.60 22.40
N LYS A 65 -13.16 5.83 21.89
CA LYS A 65 -12.45 6.93 22.57
C LYS A 65 -13.15 7.48 23.82
N HIS A 66 -14.41 7.15 24.07
CA HIS A 66 -15.27 7.95 24.97
C HIS A 66 -16.13 7.19 25.99
N SER A 67 -15.94 5.89 26.20
CA SER A 67 -16.59 5.28 27.37
C SER A 67 -15.91 5.80 28.63
N ARG A 68 -16.61 6.68 29.38
CA ARG A 68 -16.19 7.15 30.71
C ARG A 68 -15.72 5.94 31.52
N ARG A 69 -14.40 5.90 31.76
CA ARG A 69 -13.70 4.84 32.49
C ARG A 69 -14.48 4.48 33.75
N ARG A 70 -15.19 3.34 33.71
CA ARG A 70 -15.59 2.65 34.94
C ARG A 70 -14.28 2.19 35.56
N ARG A 71 -13.98 2.61 36.79
CA ARG A 71 -12.84 2.10 37.56
C ARG A 71 -13.04 0.58 37.72
N SER A 72 -12.48 -0.21 36.82
CA SER A 72 -12.34 -1.65 37.02
C SER A 72 -11.25 -1.88 38.07
N MET A 73 -11.45 -2.87 38.94
CA MET A 73 -10.46 -3.37 39.90
C MET A 73 -9.51 -4.39 39.26
N ASP A 74 -9.44 -4.46 37.92
CA ASP A 74 -8.48 -5.33 37.23
C ASP A 74 -7.05 -4.81 37.37
N PRO A 75 -6.07 -5.68 37.68
CA PRO A 75 -4.66 -5.29 37.90
C PRO A 75 -3.91 -4.99 36.60
N ILE A 76 -4.57 -5.04 35.43
CA ILE A 76 -3.93 -4.84 34.13
C ILE A 76 -3.90 -3.34 33.83
N ASP A 77 -2.70 -2.79 33.67
CA ASP A 77 -2.48 -1.40 33.26
C ASP A 77 -3.27 -1.13 31.95
N PRO A 78 -4.21 -0.17 31.94
CA PRO A 78 -5.01 0.18 30.76
C PRO A 78 -4.16 0.54 29.53
N GLN A 79 -2.95 1.06 29.74
CA GLN A 79 -1.99 1.36 28.67
C GLN A 79 -1.47 0.05 28.02
N GLN A 80 -1.25 -0.98 28.83
CA GLN A 80 -0.79 -2.29 28.41
C GLN A 80 -1.91 -3.10 27.73
N ALA A 81 -3.16 -2.97 28.21
CA ALA A 81 -4.35 -3.57 27.60
C ALA A 81 -4.72 -2.98 26.22
N ALA A 82 -4.30 -1.74 25.92
CA ALA A 82 -4.44 -1.14 24.59
C ALA A 82 -3.28 -1.52 23.66
N SER A 83 -2.11 -1.87 24.21
CA SER A 83 -0.93 -2.25 23.42
C SER A 83 -1.03 -3.63 22.78
N LYS A 84 -1.81 -4.55 23.37
CA LYS A 84 -2.07 -5.89 22.85
C LYS A 84 -3.56 -6.20 22.83
N LEU A 85 -4.06 -6.60 21.67
CA LEU A 85 -5.46 -6.95 21.46
C LEU A 85 -5.58 -8.34 20.84
N PHE A 86 -6.66 -9.04 21.20
CA PHE A 86 -7.00 -10.33 20.62
C PHE A 86 -8.41 -10.26 20.04
N PHE A 87 -8.56 -10.84 18.84
CA PHE A 87 -9.84 -10.92 18.16
C PHE A 87 -10.06 -12.32 17.61
N LYS A 88 -11.31 -12.77 17.57
CA LYS A 88 -11.71 -13.97 16.84
C LYS A 88 -12.70 -13.62 15.74
N LEU A 89 -12.54 -14.23 14.58
CA LEU A 89 -13.52 -14.19 13.50
C LEU A 89 -13.47 -15.50 12.71
N SER A 90 -14.56 -15.80 12.01
CA SER A 90 -14.68 -17.04 11.23
C SER A 90 -15.09 -16.71 9.81
N ALA A 91 -14.39 -17.28 8.84
CA ALA A 91 -14.69 -17.12 7.42
C ALA A 91 -14.02 -18.24 6.62
N TYR A 92 -14.60 -18.62 5.49
CA TYR A 92 -14.07 -19.64 4.58
C TYR A 92 -13.80 -20.99 5.28
N GLY A 93 -14.61 -21.35 6.27
CA GLY A 93 -14.42 -22.55 7.10
C GLY A 93 -13.20 -22.50 8.02
N LYS A 94 -12.52 -21.36 8.13
CA LYS A 94 -11.38 -21.12 9.01
C LYS A 94 -11.80 -20.26 10.21
N HIS A 95 -11.16 -20.50 11.35
CA HIS A 95 -11.29 -19.69 12.56
C HIS A 95 -9.98 -18.93 12.79
N PHE A 96 -10.02 -17.61 12.69
CA PHE A 96 -8.85 -16.77 12.88
C PHE A 96 -8.84 -16.29 14.33
N HIS A 97 -7.83 -16.67 15.09
CA HIS A 97 -7.54 -16.11 16.41
C HIS A 97 -6.37 -15.14 16.28
N LEU A 98 -6.68 -13.85 16.23
CA LEU A 98 -5.72 -12.78 15.98
C LEU A 98 -5.06 -12.38 17.30
N ASN A 99 -3.74 -12.25 17.30
CA ASN A 99 -2.95 -11.62 18.36
C ASN A 99 -2.23 -10.42 17.77
N LEU A 100 -2.65 -9.24 18.21
CA LEU A 100 -2.31 -7.96 17.63
C LEU A 100 -1.53 -7.12 18.64
N THR A 101 -0.44 -6.51 18.19
CA THR A 101 0.34 -5.53 18.93
C THR A 101 0.23 -4.18 18.24
N LEU A 102 0.01 -3.13 19.03
CA LEU A 102 -0.12 -1.76 18.53
C LEU A 102 1.16 -1.37 17.77
N ASN A 103 0.98 -0.87 16.55
CA ASN A 103 2.08 -0.41 15.71
C ASN A 103 2.26 1.10 15.91
N THR A 104 3.25 1.48 16.71
CA THR A 104 3.61 2.88 16.97
C THR A 104 4.64 3.44 16.00
N ASP A 105 5.25 2.58 15.16
CA ASP A 105 6.51 2.89 14.50
C ASP A 105 6.34 3.27 13.03
N PHE A 106 5.13 3.15 12.48
CA PHE A 106 4.82 3.48 11.08
C PHE A 106 4.34 4.92 10.88
N VAL A 107 4.24 5.72 11.94
CA VAL A 107 3.85 7.14 11.89
C VAL A 107 4.89 7.96 12.66
N SER A 108 5.29 9.11 12.10
CA SER A 108 6.32 9.94 12.71
C SER A 108 5.85 10.55 14.02
N LYS A 109 6.79 10.86 14.92
CA LYS A 109 6.51 11.63 16.14
C LYS A 109 6.00 13.04 15.84
N HIS A 110 6.36 13.56 14.68
CA HIS A 110 5.94 14.87 14.19
C HIS A 110 4.91 14.74 13.05
N PHE A 111 4.09 13.69 13.10
CA PHE A 111 3.07 13.44 12.09
C PHE A 111 2.04 14.57 12.02
N THR A 112 1.77 15.02 10.81
CA THR A 112 0.76 16.05 10.52
C THR A 112 -0.14 15.60 9.37
N VAL A 113 -1.44 15.83 9.54
CA VAL A 113 -2.45 15.74 8.50
C VAL A 113 -2.85 17.14 8.07
N GLU A 114 -2.97 17.37 6.76
CA GLU A 114 -3.37 18.65 6.18
C GLU A 114 -4.45 18.45 5.13
N TYR A 115 -5.45 19.32 5.12
CA TYR A 115 -6.50 19.37 4.11
C TYR A 115 -6.33 20.62 3.27
N TRP A 116 -6.13 20.42 1.97
CA TRP A 116 -5.83 21.50 1.02
C TRP A 116 -7.03 21.68 0.10
N GLY A 117 -7.56 22.90 0.05
CA GLY A 117 -8.58 23.31 -0.90
C GLY A 117 -7.97 24.06 -2.08
N LYS A 118 -8.80 24.70 -2.90
CA LYS A 118 -8.35 25.44 -4.10
C LYS A 118 -7.28 26.52 -3.86
N ASP A 119 -7.26 27.11 -2.66
CA ASP A 119 -6.38 28.22 -2.28
C ASP A 119 -5.20 27.76 -1.40
N GLY A 120 -4.94 26.44 -1.33
CA GLY A 120 -3.88 25.84 -0.52
C GLY A 120 -4.38 25.24 0.81
N PRO A 121 -3.49 25.11 1.84
CA PRO A 121 -3.82 24.48 3.12
C PRO A 121 -4.94 25.23 3.85
N GLN A 122 -6.03 24.53 4.19
CA GLN A 122 -7.19 25.09 4.89
C GLN A 122 -7.31 24.61 6.34
N TRP A 123 -6.92 23.36 6.60
CA TRP A 123 -7.03 22.75 7.93
C TRP A 123 -5.87 21.78 8.16
N LYS A 124 -5.43 21.66 9.42
CA LYS A 124 -4.38 20.71 9.82
C LYS A 124 -4.57 20.23 11.25
N HIS A 125 -4.07 19.04 11.54
CA HIS A 125 -3.92 18.50 12.90
C HIS A 125 -2.77 17.50 12.97
N ASP A 126 -2.27 17.29 14.19
CA ASP A 126 -1.21 16.31 14.48
C ASP A 126 -1.72 15.11 15.29
N PHE A 127 -3.05 15.01 15.41
CA PHE A 127 -3.69 13.95 16.19
C PHE A 127 -3.70 12.62 15.43
N LEU A 128 -3.10 11.59 16.04
CA LEU A 128 -3.11 10.21 15.57
C LEU A 128 -3.90 9.31 16.52
N ASP A 129 -4.71 8.43 15.94
CA ASP A 129 -5.34 7.37 16.71
C ASP A 129 -4.47 6.12 16.83
N ASN A 130 -4.25 5.72 18.08
CA ASN A 130 -3.59 4.48 18.45
C ASN A 130 -4.53 3.27 18.23
N CYS A 131 -4.83 2.98 16.96
CA CYS A 131 -5.73 1.90 16.55
C CYS A 131 -5.19 1.10 15.37
N HIS A 132 -3.90 1.19 15.05
CA HIS A 132 -3.25 0.43 13.99
C HIS A 132 -2.34 -0.62 14.62
N TYR A 133 -2.47 -1.86 14.20
CA TYR A 133 -1.82 -3.01 14.82
C TYR A 133 -1.15 -3.88 13.77
N THR A 134 -0.12 -4.58 14.19
CA THR A 134 0.45 -5.71 13.44
C THR A 134 0.46 -6.96 14.33
N GLY A 135 0.53 -8.14 13.72
CA GLY A 135 0.46 -9.36 14.49
C GLY A 135 0.51 -10.61 13.64
N TYR A 136 -0.12 -11.65 14.17
CA TYR A 136 -0.17 -13.00 13.62
C TYR A 136 -1.43 -13.74 14.12
N LEU A 137 -1.67 -14.94 13.60
CA LEU A 137 -2.60 -15.89 14.20
C LEU A 137 -1.94 -16.54 15.43
N GLN A 138 -2.72 -16.70 16.50
CA GLN A 138 -2.27 -17.19 17.80
C GLN A 138 -1.73 -18.62 17.76
N ASP A 139 -2.17 -19.43 16.81
CA ASP A 139 -1.72 -20.80 16.58
C ASP A 139 -0.58 -20.89 15.54
N GLN A 140 -0.29 -19.82 14.80
CA GLN A 140 0.59 -19.83 13.61
C GLN A 140 1.50 -18.60 13.56
N HIS A 141 2.22 -18.33 14.65
CA HIS A 141 3.01 -17.11 14.83
C HIS A 141 4.12 -16.88 13.79
N SER A 142 4.76 -17.94 13.30
CA SER A 142 5.93 -17.85 12.41
C SER A 142 5.58 -17.76 10.93
N THR A 143 4.37 -18.13 10.56
CA THR A 143 3.95 -18.31 9.15
C THR A 143 2.89 -17.32 8.73
N THR A 144 2.22 -16.66 9.68
CA THR A 144 1.16 -15.69 9.40
C THR A 144 1.58 -14.27 9.71
N LYS A 145 1.02 -13.33 8.95
CA LYS A 145 1.29 -11.90 9.09
C LYS A 145 -0.04 -11.16 9.06
N VAL A 146 -0.25 -10.30 10.05
CA VAL A 146 -1.48 -9.51 10.17
C VAL A 146 -1.10 -8.04 10.26
N ALA A 147 -1.85 -7.20 9.55
CA ALA A 147 -1.81 -5.74 9.67
C ALA A 147 -3.26 -5.23 9.61
N LEU A 148 -3.75 -4.74 10.75
CA LEU A 148 -5.16 -4.34 10.91
C LEU A 148 -5.26 -2.99 11.62
N SER A 149 -6.26 -2.23 11.23
CA SER A 149 -6.77 -1.08 11.96
C SER A 149 -8.06 -1.46 12.66
N ASN A 150 -8.33 -0.86 13.82
CA ASN A 150 -9.64 -0.89 14.45
C ASN A 150 -10.25 0.50 14.67
N CYS A 151 -9.74 1.53 13.99
CA CYS A 151 -10.21 2.91 14.12
C CYS A 151 -11.68 3.06 13.71
N ILE A 152 -12.08 2.36 12.65
CA ILE A 152 -13.44 2.35 12.09
C ILE A 152 -14.09 0.96 12.15
N GLY A 153 -13.53 0.06 12.97
CA GLY A 153 -13.76 -1.38 12.91
C GLY A 153 -12.58 -2.10 12.28
N LEU A 154 -12.55 -3.44 12.32
CA LEU A 154 -11.44 -4.22 11.76
C LEU A 154 -11.30 -3.97 10.25
N HIS A 155 -10.15 -3.41 9.87
CA HIS A 155 -9.87 -2.99 8.51
C HIS A 155 -8.40 -3.28 8.16
N GLY A 156 -8.14 -4.15 7.18
CA GLY A 156 -6.79 -4.50 6.76
C GLY A 156 -6.66 -5.94 6.27
N VAL A 157 -5.52 -6.58 6.53
CA VAL A 157 -5.17 -7.88 5.92
C VAL A 157 -4.69 -8.92 6.93
N ILE A 158 -5.10 -10.16 6.68
CA ILE A 158 -4.64 -11.38 7.36
C ILE A 158 -4.00 -12.28 6.29
N ALA A 159 -2.66 -12.34 6.28
CA ALA A 159 -1.90 -13.16 5.37
C ALA A 159 -1.53 -14.50 6.02
N THR A 160 -1.93 -15.58 5.36
CA THR A 160 -1.58 -16.97 5.70
C THR A 160 -0.62 -17.53 4.64
N GLU A 161 -0.16 -18.77 4.80
CA GLU A 161 0.73 -19.38 3.80
C GLU A 161 0.04 -19.58 2.44
N ASP A 162 -1.27 -19.82 2.44
CA ASP A 162 -2.04 -20.17 1.25
C ASP A 162 -2.76 -18.99 0.59
N GLU A 163 -3.10 -17.96 1.37
CA GLU A 163 -4.01 -16.90 0.94
C GLU A 163 -3.90 -15.63 1.80
N GLU A 164 -4.20 -14.49 1.19
CA GLU A 164 -4.37 -13.22 1.87
C GLU A 164 -5.85 -12.84 1.94
N TYR A 165 -6.35 -12.64 3.17
CA TYR A 165 -7.72 -12.24 3.43
C TYR A 165 -7.77 -10.75 3.79
N PHE A 166 -8.53 -9.99 3.01
CA PHE A 166 -8.87 -8.61 3.33
C PHE A 166 -10.15 -8.58 4.15
N ILE A 167 -10.19 -7.72 5.16
CA ILE A 167 -11.37 -7.49 5.99
C ILE A 167 -11.65 -5.99 6.06
N GLU A 168 -12.92 -5.63 5.91
CA GLU A 168 -13.38 -4.25 6.04
C GLU A 168 -14.79 -4.17 6.66
N PRO A 169 -15.11 -3.10 7.40
CA PRO A 169 -16.46 -2.89 7.93
C PRO A 169 -17.49 -2.82 6.80
N LEU A 170 -18.64 -3.48 6.96
CA LEU A 170 -19.72 -3.39 5.99
C LEU A 170 -20.38 -2.00 6.07
N LYS A 171 -20.30 -1.22 4.99
CA LYS A 171 -20.93 0.11 4.89
C LYS A 171 -22.44 -0.05 4.65
N ASN A 172 -23.21 0.94 5.09
CA ASN A 172 -24.66 1.07 4.81
C ASN A 172 -25.57 -0.07 5.31
N THR A 173 -25.26 -0.71 6.45
CA THR A 173 -26.32 -1.35 7.24
C THR A 173 -27.37 -0.28 7.58
N THR A 174 -28.61 -0.46 7.12
CA THR A 174 -29.77 0.45 7.19
C THR A 174 -30.01 1.06 8.58
N GLU A 175 -30.96 2.01 8.71
CA GLU A 175 -31.30 2.76 9.94
C GLU A 175 -31.54 1.92 11.22
N ASP A 176 -31.64 0.59 11.12
CA ASP A 176 -31.50 -0.36 12.24
C ASP A 176 -30.06 -0.45 12.81
N SER A 177 -29.12 0.36 12.33
CA SER A 177 -27.77 0.56 12.86
C SER A 177 -27.71 0.93 14.36
N LYS A 178 -28.84 1.33 14.95
CA LYS A 178 -28.99 1.50 16.41
C LYS A 178 -29.14 0.17 17.18
N HIS A 179 -29.48 -0.93 16.51
CA HIS A 179 -29.64 -2.28 17.09
C HIS A 179 -28.40 -3.18 16.98
N PHE A 180 -27.39 -2.82 16.18
CA PHE A 180 -26.06 -3.49 16.24
C PHE A 180 -25.23 -3.02 17.45
N SER A 181 -25.87 -2.33 18.39
CA SER A 181 -25.27 -1.82 19.62
C SER A 181 -24.94 -2.97 20.57
N TYR A 182 -23.64 -3.21 20.75
CA TYR A 182 -23.00 -4.05 21.80
C TYR A 182 -23.37 -5.54 21.89
N GLU A 183 -24.57 -5.97 21.50
CA GLU A 183 -25.05 -7.36 21.66
C GLU A 183 -24.88 -8.21 20.40
N ASN A 184 -24.91 -7.60 19.21
CA ASN A 184 -24.89 -8.34 17.93
C ASN A 184 -23.62 -8.13 17.09
N GLY A 185 -22.75 -7.19 17.47
CA GLY A 185 -21.53 -6.85 16.73
C GLY A 185 -21.76 -6.16 15.39
N HIS A 186 -20.73 -5.46 14.90
CA HIS A 186 -20.78 -4.85 13.58
C HIS A 186 -20.32 -5.86 12.53
N PRO A 187 -21.09 -6.11 11.44
CA PRO A 187 -20.67 -7.01 10.37
C PRO A 187 -19.46 -6.46 9.60
N HIS A 188 -18.60 -7.38 9.18
CA HIS A 188 -17.45 -7.12 8.32
C HIS A 188 -17.55 -7.98 7.07
N VAL A 189 -17.11 -7.41 5.95
CA VAL A 189 -16.87 -8.18 4.73
C VAL A 189 -15.45 -8.73 4.79
N ILE A 190 -15.29 -9.99 4.42
CA ILE A 190 -14.00 -10.64 4.27
C ILE A 190 -13.91 -11.34 2.92
N TYR A 191 -12.84 -11.08 2.19
CA TYR A 191 -12.61 -11.62 0.84
C TYR A 191 -11.14 -11.94 0.63
N LYS A 192 -10.88 -12.81 -0.34
CA LYS A 192 -9.54 -13.25 -0.70
C LYS A 192 -8.91 -12.30 -1.71
N LYS A 193 -7.60 -12.11 -1.65
CA LYS A 193 -6.85 -11.39 -2.70
C LYS A 193 -7.07 -12.03 -4.07
N SER A 194 -7.06 -13.36 -4.13
CA SER A 194 -7.29 -14.13 -5.37
C SER A 194 -8.62 -13.78 -6.06
N THR A 195 -9.65 -13.34 -5.30
CA THR A 195 -10.95 -12.92 -5.84
C THR A 195 -10.92 -11.55 -6.53
N LEU A 196 -10.00 -10.65 -6.18
CA LEU A 196 -9.81 -9.37 -6.88
C LEU A 196 -9.38 -9.57 -8.34
N GLN A 197 -8.90 -10.76 -8.67
CA GLN A 197 -8.24 -11.08 -9.92
C GLN A 197 -9.18 -11.66 -10.99
N GLN A 198 -10.18 -12.44 -10.61
CA GLN A 198 -10.80 -13.41 -11.52
C GLN A 198 -11.85 -12.85 -12.49
N ARG A 199 -12.41 -11.66 -12.25
CA ARG A 199 -13.44 -11.09 -13.14
C ARG A 199 -12.97 -10.00 -14.11
N HIS A 200 -11.82 -9.35 -13.87
CA HIS A 200 -11.43 -8.15 -14.64
C HIS A 200 -9.95 -8.07 -15.03
N LEU A 201 -9.22 -9.19 -15.01
CA LEU A 201 -7.80 -9.24 -15.37
C LEU A 201 -7.49 -10.42 -16.29
N TYR A 202 -8.23 -10.54 -17.40
CA TYR A 202 -7.70 -11.24 -18.55
C TYR A 202 -6.48 -10.43 -19.07
N ASP A 203 -5.31 -10.74 -18.48
CA ASP A 203 -3.98 -10.68 -19.09
C ASP A 203 -3.12 -9.39 -18.96
N HIS A 204 -3.50 -8.28 -18.31
CA HIS A 204 -2.72 -7.02 -18.46
C HIS A 204 -2.54 -6.05 -17.25
N SER A 205 -2.85 -6.40 -15.99
CA SER A 205 -2.44 -5.49 -14.88
C SER A 205 -0.93 -5.54 -14.66
N HIS A 206 -0.27 -4.41 -14.78
CA HIS A 206 1.18 -4.27 -14.66
C HIS A 206 1.51 -3.04 -13.80
N CYS A 207 2.63 -3.12 -13.09
CA CYS A 207 3.27 -1.94 -12.55
C CYS A 207 4.18 -1.35 -13.63
N GLY A 208 4.12 -0.04 -13.82
CA GLY A 208 4.95 0.65 -14.80
C GLY A 208 6.26 1.14 -14.18
N VAL A 209 7.29 1.28 -15.00
CA VAL A 209 8.49 2.07 -14.65
C VAL A 209 8.57 3.24 -15.62
N SER A 210 8.86 4.45 -15.14
CA SER A 210 9.02 5.61 -16.01
C SER A 210 10.30 5.51 -16.85
N ASP A 211 10.16 5.51 -18.18
CA ASP A 211 11.24 5.30 -19.17
C ASP A 211 12.27 6.43 -19.29
N LEU A 212 12.13 7.53 -18.53
CA LEU A 212 12.98 8.71 -18.69
C LEU A 212 14.47 8.40 -18.56
N ILE A 213 14.86 7.32 -17.86
CA ILE A 213 16.18 6.69 -17.99
C ILE A 213 16.01 5.18 -17.73
N SER A 214 15.66 4.37 -18.75
CA SER A 214 15.94 2.92 -18.76
C SER A 214 17.44 2.66 -18.94
N GLY A 215 18.24 3.35 -18.13
CA GLY A 215 19.69 3.24 -18.04
C GLY A 215 20.04 2.53 -16.74
N LYS A 216 21.22 1.90 -16.71
CA LYS A 216 21.77 1.29 -15.51
C LYS A 216 21.61 2.25 -14.32
N PRO A 217 21.15 1.79 -13.14
CA PRO A 217 21.08 2.59 -11.93
C PRO A 217 22.38 3.38 -11.74
N TRP A 218 22.29 4.63 -11.27
CA TRP A 218 23.44 5.54 -11.26
C TRP A 218 24.66 4.98 -10.50
N TRP A 219 24.46 4.14 -9.48
CA TRP A 219 25.52 3.42 -8.76
C TRP A 219 26.15 2.25 -9.54
N LEU A 220 25.51 1.73 -10.58
CA LEU A 220 26.06 0.70 -11.47
C LEU A 220 27.00 1.28 -12.55
N ASN A 221 27.09 2.61 -12.69
CA ASN A 221 28.06 3.26 -13.58
C ASN A 221 29.45 3.45 -12.93
N ASP A 222 29.53 3.42 -11.61
CA ASP A 222 30.81 3.57 -10.91
C ASP A 222 31.53 2.23 -10.77
N THR A 223 32.13 1.80 -11.88
CA THR A 223 33.01 0.61 -11.93
C THR A 223 34.27 0.75 -11.08
N SER A 224 34.50 1.90 -10.44
CA SER A 224 35.63 2.12 -9.53
C SER A 224 35.32 1.77 -8.06
N ALA A 225 34.03 1.64 -7.68
CA ALA A 225 33.61 1.34 -6.31
C ALA A 225 33.32 -0.16 -6.05
N PHE A 226 33.22 -0.97 -7.09
CA PHE A 226 33.01 -2.42 -6.98
C PHE A 226 34.29 -3.18 -7.32
N PRO A 227 34.84 -4.02 -6.42
CA PRO A 227 35.76 -5.07 -6.84
C PRO A 227 34.99 -5.93 -7.84
N SER A 228 35.36 -5.83 -9.11
CA SER A 228 34.79 -6.61 -10.20
C SER A 228 34.69 -8.07 -9.77
N ALA A 229 33.55 -8.69 -10.10
CA ALA A 229 33.31 -10.12 -9.94
C ALA A 229 34.60 -10.90 -10.19
N LEU A 230 35.04 -11.62 -9.16
CA LEU A 230 36.21 -12.49 -9.19
C LEU A 230 36.15 -13.37 -10.45
N GLN A 231 37.00 -13.06 -11.44
CA GLN A 231 37.42 -14.08 -12.38
C GLN A 231 38.17 -15.12 -11.57
N ILE A 232 37.58 -16.31 -11.46
CA ILE A 232 38.19 -17.46 -10.82
C ILE A 232 39.34 -17.90 -11.71
N ASN A 233 40.53 -17.41 -11.41
CA ASN A 233 41.80 -18.05 -11.78
C ASN A 233 42.88 -17.63 -10.78
N GLY A 234 43.39 -18.61 -10.03
CA GLY A 234 44.70 -18.54 -9.37
C GLY A 234 44.74 -17.91 -7.97
N THR A 235 44.72 -18.80 -6.96
CA THR A 235 45.56 -18.76 -5.73
C THR A 235 45.69 -17.47 -4.88
N HIS A 236 45.32 -17.62 -3.59
CA HIS A 236 45.71 -16.84 -2.39
C HIS A 236 45.00 -15.50 -2.07
N SER A 237 43.97 -15.58 -1.21
CA SER A 237 43.86 -14.89 0.10
C SER A 237 42.37 -14.76 0.48
N ARG A 238 41.91 -15.53 1.49
CA ARG A 238 40.56 -15.41 2.03
C ARG A 238 40.48 -14.18 2.95
N HIS A 239 40.34 -12.99 2.37
CA HIS A 239 39.80 -11.87 3.13
C HIS A 239 38.32 -12.16 3.43
N ARG A 240 38.01 -12.45 4.70
CA ARG A 240 36.63 -12.41 5.18
C ARG A 240 36.10 -11.00 4.92
N GLN A 241 35.26 -10.82 3.90
CA GLN A 241 34.43 -9.62 3.78
C GLN A 241 33.68 -9.46 5.09
N LYS A 242 33.81 -8.28 5.72
CA LYS A 242 32.97 -7.92 6.87
C LYS A 242 31.53 -8.08 6.41
N ARG A 243 30.75 -8.94 7.07
CA ARG A 243 29.30 -9.00 6.86
C ARG A 243 28.78 -7.57 6.99
N SER A 244 28.08 -7.05 5.98
CA SER A 244 27.37 -5.81 6.17
C SER A 244 26.36 -6.04 7.29
N ILE A 245 26.54 -5.32 8.39
CA ILE A 245 25.57 -5.32 9.47
C ILE A 245 24.41 -4.49 8.91
N SER A 246 23.26 -5.15 8.65
CA SER A 246 22.04 -4.45 8.29
C SER A 246 21.66 -3.59 9.49
N THR A 247 21.87 -2.29 9.30
CA THR A 247 21.52 -1.26 10.27
C THR A 247 20.11 -0.83 9.96
N GLU A 248 19.26 -0.71 10.97
CA GLU A 248 17.88 -0.28 10.78
C GLU A 248 17.81 1.08 10.05
N ARG A 249 16.87 1.19 9.13
CA ARG A 249 16.64 2.37 8.29
C ARG A 249 15.20 2.81 8.41
N PHE A 250 15.00 4.12 8.28
CA PHE A 250 13.69 4.76 8.32
C PHE A 250 13.54 5.57 7.04
N VAL A 251 12.37 5.50 6.43
CA VAL A 251 11.99 6.28 5.25
C VAL A 251 10.78 7.10 5.62
N GLU A 252 10.99 8.39 5.79
CA GLU A 252 9.92 9.36 6.06
C GLU A 252 9.14 9.60 4.76
N THR A 253 7.86 9.27 4.78
CA THR A 253 7.01 9.26 3.57
C THR A 253 5.93 10.33 3.68
N LEU A 254 5.86 11.18 2.67
CA LEU A 254 4.71 12.02 2.39
C LEU A 254 3.67 11.19 1.65
N VAL A 255 2.44 11.15 2.18
CA VAL A 255 1.31 10.52 1.50
C VAL A 255 0.32 11.60 1.08
N VAL A 256 -0.10 11.57 -0.17
CA VAL A 256 -1.05 12.51 -0.74
C VAL A 256 -2.23 11.74 -1.31
N ALA A 257 -3.44 12.14 -0.94
CA ALA A 257 -4.67 11.61 -1.50
C ALA A 257 -5.44 12.70 -2.22
N ASP A 258 -5.85 12.43 -3.45
CA ASP A 258 -6.51 13.41 -4.30
C ASP A 258 -8.01 13.59 -3.97
N LYS A 259 -8.65 14.54 -4.65
CA LYS A 259 -10.08 14.82 -4.48
C LYS A 259 -10.97 13.61 -4.83
N MET A 260 -10.51 12.71 -5.69
CA MET A 260 -11.26 11.51 -6.09
C MET A 260 -11.26 10.49 -4.94
N MET A 261 -10.16 10.37 -4.20
CA MET A 261 -10.11 9.61 -2.94
C MET A 261 -11.11 10.16 -1.93
N VAL A 262 -11.20 11.50 -1.78
CA VAL A 262 -12.15 12.15 -0.86
C VAL A 262 -13.60 11.87 -1.28
N ALA A 263 -13.89 11.92 -2.58
CA ALA A 263 -15.22 11.64 -3.12
C ALA A 263 -15.68 10.21 -2.83
N TYR A 264 -14.77 9.23 -2.90
CA TYR A 264 -15.09 7.82 -2.69
C TYR A 264 -15.13 7.40 -1.20
N HIS A 265 -14.06 7.71 -0.44
CA HIS A 265 -13.95 7.27 0.96
C HIS A 265 -14.67 8.19 1.93
N GLY A 266 -14.93 9.43 1.53
CA GLY A 266 -15.54 10.46 2.37
C GLY A 266 -14.54 11.06 3.36
N ARG A 267 -14.75 12.34 3.71
CA ARG A 267 -13.85 13.11 4.59
C ARG A 267 -13.65 12.50 5.99
N LYS A 268 -14.60 11.69 6.48
CA LYS A 268 -14.55 11.11 7.84
C LYS A 268 -13.65 9.89 7.94
N ASP A 269 -13.58 9.08 6.88
CA ASP A 269 -12.93 7.77 6.92
C ASP A 269 -11.64 7.72 6.10
N ILE A 270 -11.40 8.70 5.22
CA ILE A 270 -10.24 8.72 4.32
C ILE A 270 -8.89 8.65 5.06
N GLU A 271 -8.70 9.37 6.16
CA GLU A 271 -7.45 9.32 6.93
C GLU A 271 -7.20 7.91 7.48
N HIS A 272 -8.22 7.32 8.10
CA HIS A 272 -8.14 5.97 8.66
C HIS A 272 -7.94 4.92 7.57
N TYR A 273 -8.54 5.10 6.40
CA TYR A 273 -8.34 4.24 5.24
C TYR A 273 -6.86 4.27 4.80
N ILE A 274 -6.33 5.46 4.53
CA ILE A 274 -4.94 5.64 4.06
C ILE A 274 -3.94 5.11 5.09
N LEU A 275 -4.15 5.39 6.38
CA LEU A 275 -3.27 4.88 7.44
C LEU A 275 -3.37 3.35 7.59
N SER A 276 -4.54 2.75 7.33
CA SER A 276 -4.67 1.28 7.27
C SER A 276 -3.84 0.70 6.12
N VAL A 277 -3.92 1.29 4.93
CA VAL A 277 -3.11 0.91 3.76
C VAL A 277 -1.61 1.05 4.07
N MET A 278 -1.19 2.17 4.65
CA MET A 278 0.21 2.39 5.01
C MET A 278 0.71 1.50 6.15
N ASN A 279 -0.15 1.10 7.08
CA ASN A 279 0.19 0.08 8.10
C ASN A 279 0.50 -1.29 7.44
N ILE A 280 -0.22 -1.64 6.37
CA ILE A 280 0.10 -2.84 5.57
C ILE A 280 1.44 -2.66 4.85
N VAL A 281 1.67 -1.50 4.21
CA VAL A 281 2.97 -1.18 3.56
C VAL A 281 4.13 -1.32 4.54
N ALA A 282 4.02 -0.73 5.73
CA ALA A 282 5.04 -0.84 6.78
C ALA A 282 5.30 -2.30 7.18
N LYS A 283 4.25 -3.13 7.25
CA LYS A 283 4.38 -4.55 7.55
C LYS A 283 5.11 -5.33 6.44
N LEU A 284 4.92 -4.97 5.17
CA LEU A 284 5.60 -5.60 4.03
C LEU A 284 7.11 -5.35 4.06
N TYR A 285 7.53 -4.12 4.35
CA TYR A 285 8.95 -3.74 4.44
C TYR A 285 9.68 -4.31 5.66
N ARG A 286 8.95 -4.68 6.71
CA ARG A 286 9.50 -5.38 7.88
C ARG A 286 9.66 -6.90 7.65
N ASP A 287 9.30 -7.42 6.48
CA ASP A 287 9.43 -8.85 6.22
C ASP A 287 10.90 -9.30 6.09
N SER A 288 11.23 -10.43 6.71
CA SER A 288 12.60 -10.96 6.74
C SER A 288 13.16 -11.32 5.36
N SER A 289 12.31 -11.62 4.36
CA SER A 289 12.79 -11.95 3.01
C SER A 289 13.45 -10.77 2.29
N LEU A 290 13.15 -9.53 2.69
CA LEU A 290 13.82 -8.31 2.21
C LEU A 290 15.30 -8.27 2.60
N GLY A 291 15.70 -8.99 3.64
CA GLY A 291 17.07 -9.08 4.15
C GLY A 291 17.60 -7.81 4.83
N ASN A 292 16.84 -6.72 4.81
CA ASN A 292 17.18 -5.45 5.44
C ASN A 292 16.05 -4.95 6.33
N VAL A 293 16.39 -4.34 7.46
CA VAL A 293 15.41 -3.77 8.39
C VAL A 293 15.07 -2.35 7.95
N VAL A 294 14.00 -2.20 7.18
CA VAL A 294 13.51 -0.92 6.66
C VAL A 294 12.14 -0.59 7.26
N ASN A 295 12.01 0.62 7.76
CA ASN A 295 10.79 1.17 8.32
C ASN A 295 10.22 2.24 7.40
N ILE A 296 9.04 2.01 6.85
CA ILE A 296 8.28 3.05 6.15
C ILE A 296 7.47 3.80 7.20
N ILE A 297 7.75 5.10 7.34
CA ILE A 297 7.08 5.98 8.30
C ILE A 297 6.24 6.99 7.55
N VAL A 298 4.95 7.12 7.87
CA VAL A 298 4.14 8.25 7.39
C VAL A 298 4.51 9.49 8.21
N ALA A 299 5.19 10.45 7.59
CA ALA A 299 5.59 11.70 8.22
C ALA A 299 4.54 12.79 8.02
N ARG A 300 3.89 12.82 6.86
CA ARG A 300 2.87 13.82 6.52
C ARG A 300 1.80 13.21 5.64
N LEU A 301 0.55 13.55 5.91
CA LEU A 301 -0.61 13.19 5.09
C LEU A 301 -1.28 14.46 4.55
N ILE A 302 -1.31 14.62 3.23
CA ILE A 302 -2.03 15.72 2.57
C ILE A 302 -3.27 15.17 1.88
N VAL A 303 -4.44 15.67 2.25
CA VAL A 303 -5.72 15.36 1.62
C VAL A 303 -6.13 16.55 0.75
N LEU A 304 -6.09 16.37 -0.57
CA LEU A 304 -6.52 17.38 -1.52
C LEU A 304 -8.03 17.28 -1.69
N THR A 305 -8.74 18.36 -1.38
CA THR A 305 -10.20 18.41 -1.57
C THR A 305 -10.60 19.10 -2.87
N ASP A 306 -9.64 19.77 -3.50
CA ASP A 306 -9.75 20.44 -4.80
C ASP A 306 -8.42 20.33 -5.55
N ASP A 307 -8.44 20.64 -6.85
CA ASP A 307 -7.22 20.71 -7.66
C ASP A 307 -6.27 21.79 -7.12
N GLN A 308 -4.97 21.50 -7.17
CA GLN A 308 -3.93 22.42 -6.70
C GLN A 308 -3.23 23.09 -7.88
N PRO A 309 -2.80 24.36 -7.73
CA PRO A 309 -1.93 24.99 -8.70
C PRO A 309 -0.65 24.18 -8.91
N ASN A 310 -0.24 24.01 -10.18
CA ASN A 310 0.97 23.28 -10.58
C ASN A 310 1.00 21.79 -10.19
N LEU A 311 -0.16 21.19 -9.90
CA LEU A 311 -0.33 19.75 -9.73
C LEU A 311 -1.41 19.25 -10.67
N GLU A 312 -0.99 18.59 -11.75
CA GLU A 312 -1.88 17.92 -12.69
C GLU A 312 -1.96 16.43 -12.33
N ILE A 313 -3.16 15.97 -11.94
CA ILE A 313 -3.46 14.56 -11.71
C ILE A 313 -4.54 14.16 -12.70
N ASN A 314 -4.23 13.17 -13.54
CA ASN A 314 -5.15 12.69 -14.57
C ASN A 314 -4.87 11.20 -14.90
N HIS A 315 -5.55 10.69 -15.92
CA HIS A 315 -5.47 9.30 -16.38
C HIS A 315 -4.10 8.91 -16.97
N HIS A 316 -3.27 9.87 -17.39
CA HIS A 316 -1.93 9.64 -17.91
C HIS A 316 -0.95 9.52 -16.75
N ALA A 317 -0.47 8.31 -16.51
CA ALA A 317 0.37 7.99 -15.35
C ALA A 317 1.71 8.75 -15.40
N ASP A 318 2.34 8.81 -16.56
CA ASP A 318 3.62 9.49 -16.79
C ASP A 318 3.54 11.00 -16.49
N LYS A 319 2.52 11.69 -17.01
CA LYS A 319 2.30 13.13 -16.77
C LYS A 319 1.97 13.41 -15.32
N SER A 320 1.10 12.59 -14.73
CA SER A 320 0.71 12.74 -13.33
C SER A 320 1.89 12.50 -12.39
N LEU A 321 2.75 11.51 -12.67
CA LEU A 321 3.97 11.28 -11.91
C LEU A 321 4.90 12.48 -12.02
N ASP A 322 5.24 12.93 -13.22
CA ASP A 322 6.14 14.09 -13.43
C ASP A 322 5.62 15.36 -12.73
N SER A 323 4.32 15.65 -12.87
CA SER A 323 3.71 16.80 -12.19
C SER A 323 3.74 16.64 -10.67
N PHE A 324 3.42 15.45 -10.14
CA PHE A 324 3.42 15.19 -8.70
C PHE A 324 4.83 15.30 -8.11
N CYS A 325 5.84 14.73 -8.76
CA CYS A 325 7.23 14.80 -8.33
C CYS A 325 7.75 16.25 -8.27
N LYS A 326 7.38 17.09 -9.24
CA LYS A 326 7.71 18.53 -9.24
C LYS A 326 6.97 19.29 -8.13
N TRP A 327 5.69 18.98 -7.94
CA TRP A 327 4.86 19.63 -6.92
C TRP A 327 5.29 19.28 -5.49
N GLN A 328 5.53 18.00 -5.19
CA GLN A 328 5.97 17.60 -3.85
C GLN A 328 7.34 18.23 -3.48
N LYS A 329 8.21 18.43 -4.48
CA LYS A 329 9.47 19.15 -4.30
C LYS A 329 9.25 20.64 -4.01
N SER A 330 8.30 21.29 -4.70
CA SER A 330 8.06 22.72 -4.48
C SER A 330 7.55 23.01 -3.08
N ILE A 331 6.69 22.15 -2.53
CA ILE A 331 6.16 22.31 -1.16
C ILE A 331 7.22 22.08 -0.08
N LEU A 332 8.31 21.35 -0.37
CA LEU A 332 9.50 21.27 0.49
C LEU A 332 10.28 22.60 0.49
N SER A 333 10.44 23.22 -0.69
CA SER A 333 11.20 24.47 -0.84
C SER A 333 10.51 25.70 -0.24
N HIS A 334 9.18 25.73 -0.19
CA HIS A 334 8.42 26.84 0.39
C HIS A 334 8.34 26.82 1.93
N GLN A 335 8.80 25.75 2.59
CA GLN A 335 8.92 25.67 4.04
C GLN A 335 10.32 26.06 4.55
N SER A 336 11.26 26.34 3.64
CA SER A 336 12.65 26.65 3.94
C SER A 336 13.02 28.07 3.49
N ASP A 337 12.70 29.06 4.33
CA ASP A 337 13.46 30.31 4.34
C ASP A 337 14.88 30.00 4.85
N GLY A 338 15.73 29.52 3.94
CA GLY A 338 17.19 29.40 4.05
C GLY A 338 17.72 28.44 5.13
N ASN A 339 18.38 27.34 4.71
CA ASN A 339 19.37 26.53 5.45
C ASN A 339 19.14 26.22 6.95
N ILE A 340 17.93 26.39 7.45
CA ILE A 340 17.54 26.13 8.83
C ILE A 340 16.48 25.05 8.74
N ILE A 341 16.81 23.87 9.25
CA ILE A 341 15.85 22.82 9.59
C ILE A 341 14.74 23.52 10.37
N PRO A 342 13.47 23.50 9.93
CA PRO A 342 12.39 24.18 10.64
C PRO A 342 12.43 23.78 12.12
N GLU A 343 12.30 24.74 13.03
CA GLU A 343 12.41 24.54 14.49
C GLU A 343 11.35 23.53 15.04
N ASN A 344 10.34 23.21 14.21
CA ASN A 344 9.28 22.23 14.41
C ASN A 344 9.55 20.85 13.75
N GLY A 345 10.64 20.66 13.00
CA GLY A 345 11.09 19.38 12.43
C GLY A 345 10.32 18.84 11.21
N ILE A 346 9.34 19.58 10.67
CA ILE A 346 8.36 19.05 9.68
C ILE A 346 8.60 19.64 8.27
N ALA A 347 9.78 19.43 7.66
CA ALA A 347 9.96 19.81 6.23
C ALA A 347 10.92 18.93 5.43
N HIS A 348 11.07 17.65 5.77
CA HIS A 348 11.76 16.70 4.90
C HIS A 348 11.01 15.37 4.92
N HIS A 349 10.68 14.85 3.73
CA HIS A 349 10.30 13.47 3.52
C HIS A 349 11.31 12.87 2.54
N ASP A 350 11.67 11.61 2.75
CA ASP A 350 12.56 10.86 1.88
C ASP A 350 11.84 10.43 0.61
N ASN A 351 10.54 10.12 0.70
CA ASN A 351 9.72 9.62 -0.40
C ASN A 351 8.31 10.22 -0.43
N ALA A 352 7.71 10.31 -1.61
CA ALA A 352 6.34 10.79 -1.79
C ALA A 352 5.44 9.76 -2.50
N VAL A 353 4.24 9.56 -1.98
CA VAL A 353 3.24 8.60 -2.51
C VAL A 353 1.95 9.35 -2.81
N LEU A 354 1.55 9.43 -4.07
CA LEU A 354 0.22 9.87 -4.47
C LEU A 354 -0.69 8.65 -4.59
N ILE A 355 -1.88 8.73 -3.99
CA ILE A 355 -2.96 7.75 -4.10
C ILE A 355 -4.15 8.42 -4.77
N THR A 356 -4.67 7.81 -5.84
CA THR A 356 -5.75 8.36 -6.65
C THR A 356 -6.77 7.31 -7.06
N ARG A 357 -8.02 7.72 -7.31
CA ARG A 357 -9.07 6.88 -7.92
C ARG A 357 -9.21 7.11 -9.43
N TYR A 358 -8.33 7.88 -10.07
CA TYR A 358 -8.21 7.80 -11.52
C TYR A 358 -7.77 6.36 -11.89
N ASP A 359 -8.47 5.75 -12.85
CA ASP A 359 -7.88 4.67 -13.66
C ASP A 359 -6.60 5.28 -14.26
N ILE A 360 -5.42 4.67 -14.18
CA ILE A 360 -4.18 5.29 -14.72
C ILE A 360 -3.54 4.41 -15.78
N CYS A 361 -2.85 5.05 -16.74
CA CYS A 361 -2.30 4.36 -17.91
C CYS A 361 -0.98 4.97 -18.35
N THR A 362 -0.03 4.11 -18.70
CA THR A 362 1.31 4.49 -19.17
C THR A 362 1.39 4.68 -20.68
N TYR A 363 0.80 3.78 -21.49
CA TYR A 363 1.08 3.74 -22.95
C TYR A 363 -0.14 3.93 -23.87
N LYS A 364 -1.36 3.70 -23.37
CA LYS A 364 -2.60 3.79 -24.15
C LYS A 364 -3.66 4.47 -23.31
N ASN A 365 -4.61 5.14 -23.96
CA ASN A 365 -5.74 5.73 -23.25
C ASN A 365 -6.71 4.67 -22.72
N LYS A 366 -6.93 3.54 -23.43
CA LYS A 366 -7.70 2.38 -22.96
C LYS A 366 -7.30 1.12 -23.75
N PRO A 367 -7.51 -0.10 -23.21
CA PRO A 367 -7.80 -0.39 -21.81
C PRO A 367 -6.57 -0.13 -20.93
N CYS A 368 -6.81 0.26 -19.68
CA CYS A 368 -5.77 0.59 -18.72
C CYS A 368 -5.54 -0.57 -17.77
N GLY A 369 -4.26 -0.83 -17.50
CA GLY A 369 -3.81 -1.90 -16.61
C GLY A 369 -2.70 -1.45 -15.68
N THR A 370 -2.37 -0.16 -15.65
CA THR A 370 -1.30 0.36 -14.79
C THR A 370 -1.87 0.55 -13.39
N LEU A 371 -1.34 -0.16 -12.40
CA LEU A 371 -1.74 0.03 -11.00
C LEU A 371 -0.91 1.10 -10.30
N GLY A 372 0.36 1.22 -10.68
CA GLY A 372 1.30 2.17 -10.10
C GLY A 372 2.40 2.51 -11.10
N LEU A 373 3.05 3.64 -10.84
CA LEU A 373 4.21 4.10 -11.62
C LEU A 373 5.18 4.85 -10.70
N ALA A 374 6.46 4.49 -10.78
CA ALA A 374 7.55 5.15 -10.09
C ALA A 374 8.82 5.26 -10.96
N SER A 375 9.74 6.12 -10.51
CA SER A 375 11.12 6.10 -10.99
C SER A 375 11.91 5.01 -10.26
N VAL A 376 12.62 4.18 -11.02
CA VAL A 376 13.62 3.29 -10.44
C VAL A 376 14.77 4.12 -9.89
N ALA A 377 15.29 3.73 -8.72
CA ALA A 377 16.44 4.35 -8.06
C ALA A 377 16.21 5.78 -7.52
N GLY A 378 14.96 6.24 -7.44
CA GLY A 378 14.62 7.62 -7.11
C GLY A 378 14.71 8.02 -5.62
N MET A 379 14.83 7.08 -4.67
CA MET A 379 14.65 7.32 -3.22
C MET A 379 15.48 8.48 -2.62
N CYS A 380 16.64 8.80 -3.20
CA CYS A 380 17.51 9.88 -2.74
C CYS A 380 17.66 11.03 -3.75
N GLU A 381 16.82 11.06 -4.78
CA GLU A 381 16.76 12.13 -5.77
C GLU A 381 15.42 12.87 -5.55
N PRO A 382 15.40 14.09 -4.97
CA PRO A 382 14.15 14.77 -4.63
C PRO A 382 13.18 14.98 -5.80
N GLU A 383 13.65 14.97 -7.04
CA GLU A 383 12.82 15.08 -8.26
C GLU A 383 12.23 13.74 -8.73
N ARG A 384 12.65 12.62 -8.12
CA ARG A 384 12.31 11.25 -8.55
C ARG A 384 11.89 10.33 -7.42
N SER A 385 12.02 10.76 -6.16
CA SER A 385 11.57 10.04 -4.97
C SER A 385 10.06 10.15 -4.77
N CYS A 386 9.33 9.57 -5.72
CA CYS A 386 7.90 9.72 -5.86
C CYS A 386 7.30 8.53 -6.60
N SER A 387 6.05 8.23 -6.28
CA SER A 387 5.21 7.27 -6.99
C SER A 387 3.76 7.76 -7.06
N ILE A 388 3.03 7.28 -8.07
CA ILE A 388 1.58 7.42 -8.15
C ILE A 388 0.95 6.03 -8.16
N ASN A 389 -0.20 5.88 -7.50
CA ASN A 389 -0.83 4.58 -7.25
C ASN A 389 -2.34 4.70 -7.40
N GLU A 390 -2.94 3.83 -8.23
CA GLU A 390 -4.38 3.66 -8.34
C GLU A 390 -4.91 2.95 -7.09
N ASP A 391 -5.96 3.53 -6.49
CA ASP A 391 -6.64 2.94 -5.35
C ASP A 391 -7.62 1.85 -5.80
N ILE A 392 -7.26 0.60 -5.50
CA ILE A 392 -8.06 -0.60 -5.75
C ILE A 392 -8.60 -1.23 -4.45
N GLY A 393 -8.67 -0.45 -3.37
CA GLY A 393 -9.02 -0.94 -2.03
C GLY A 393 -7.78 -1.29 -1.21
N LEU A 394 -7.91 -2.16 -0.22
CA LEU A 394 -6.78 -2.56 0.64
C LEU A 394 -5.61 -3.20 -0.13
N GLY A 395 -5.86 -3.73 -1.34
CA GLY A 395 -4.84 -4.23 -2.25
C GLY A 395 -3.85 -3.17 -2.74
N SER A 396 -4.22 -1.87 -2.70
CA SER A 396 -3.33 -0.75 -3.04
C SER A 396 -2.04 -0.74 -2.22
N ALA A 397 -2.05 -1.32 -1.00
CA ALA A 397 -0.85 -1.44 -0.19
C ALA A 397 0.26 -2.25 -0.88
N PHE A 398 -0.09 -3.25 -1.69
CA PHE A 398 0.89 -4.05 -2.43
C PHE A 398 1.50 -3.24 -3.55
N THR A 399 0.68 -2.48 -4.28
CA THR A 399 1.15 -1.57 -5.33
C THR A 399 2.06 -0.49 -4.75
N ILE A 400 1.65 0.19 -3.68
CA ILE A 400 2.48 1.23 -3.04
C ILE A 400 3.82 0.63 -2.58
N ALA A 401 3.81 -0.56 -1.96
CA ALA A 401 5.04 -1.20 -1.54
C ALA A 401 5.96 -1.56 -2.72
N HIS A 402 5.38 -2.01 -3.84
CA HIS A 402 6.08 -2.29 -5.08
C HIS A 402 6.74 -1.04 -5.67
N GLU A 403 6.00 0.07 -5.75
CA GLU A 403 6.50 1.34 -6.30
C GLU A 403 7.61 1.96 -5.44
N ILE A 404 7.48 1.88 -4.10
CA ILE A 404 8.58 2.24 -3.18
C ILE A 404 9.81 1.34 -3.44
N GLY A 405 9.59 0.07 -3.81
CA GLY A 405 10.65 -0.87 -4.17
C GLY A 405 11.42 -0.42 -5.40
N HIS A 406 10.72 0.10 -6.42
CA HIS A 406 11.35 0.79 -7.54
C HIS A 406 12.17 1.99 -7.07
N ASN A 407 11.66 2.84 -6.17
CA ASN A 407 12.44 3.97 -5.65
C ASN A 407 13.75 3.50 -4.97
N PHE A 408 13.76 2.33 -4.32
CA PHE A 408 14.96 1.67 -3.79
C PHE A 408 15.87 1.02 -4.85
N GLY A 409 15.54 1.13 -6.13
CA GLY A 409 16.31 0.58 -7.24
C GLY A 409 15.97 -0.85 -7.63
N MET A 410 14.89 -1.43 -7.09
CA MET A 410 14.48 -2.79 -7.47
C MET A 410 13.90 -2.79 -8.88
N ASN A 411 14.34 -3.72 -9.72
CA ASN A 411 13.66 -4.02 -10.98
C ASN A 411 12.64 -5.14 -10.79
N HIS A 412 11.76 -5.31 -11.77
CA HIS A 412 10.84 -6.44 -11.79
C HIS A 412 11.57 -7.79 -11.78
N ASP A 413 11.04 -8.74 -11.04
CA ASP A 413 11.51 -10.13 -11.05
C ASP A 413 11.37 -10.75 -12.45
N GLY A 414 12.46 -11.35 -12.96
CA GLY A 414 12.49 -11.98 -14.29
C GLY A 414 12.80 -11.04 -15.44
N ILE A 415 12.87 -9.73 -15.20
CA ILE A 415 13.29 -8.74 -16.20
C ILE A 415 14.73 -8.32 -15.90
N GLY A 416 15.67 -8.84 -16.70
CA GLY A 416 17.09 -8.51 -16.56
C GLY A 416 17.77 -9.07 -15.31
N ASN A 417 17.15 -10.02 -14.60
CA ASN A 417 17.70 -10.68 -13.42
C ASN A 417 17.30 -12.16 -13.34
N SER A 418 17.87 -12.90 -12.38
CA SER A 418 17.69 -14.35 -12.25
C SER A 418 16.42 -14.79 -11.52
N CYS A 419 15.67 -13.85 -10.97
CA CYS A 419 14.39 -14.09 -10.29
C CYS A 419 13.25 -14.17 -11.31
N GLY A 420 12.01 -14.21 -10.84
CA GLY A 420 10.83 -14.42 -11.67
C GLY A 420 10.33 -15.87 -11.60
N THR A 421 9.10 -16.08 -12.05
CA THR A 421 8.42 -17.37 -11.92
C THR A 421 9.10 -18.45 -12.75
N LYS A 422 9.76 -19.40 -12.09
CA LYS A 422 10.20 -20.67 -12.70
C LYS A 422 9.21 -21.77 -12.32
N GLY A 423 8.47 -22.31 -13.29
CA GLY A 423 7.48 -23.37 -13.02
C GLY A 423 6.26 -22.88 -12.22
N HIS A 424 5.87 -23.61 -11.16
CA HIS A 424 4.69 -23.35 -10.33
C HIS A 424 4.95 -22.45 -9.10
N GLU A 425 6.15 -21.86 -8.97
CA GLU A 425 6.47 -21.01 -7.81
C GLU A 425 5.61 -19.75 -7.78
N THR A 426 5.18 -19.35 -6.57
CA THR A 426 4.42 -18.12 -6.35
C THR A 426 5.27 -16.90 -6.68
N ALA A 427 4.72 -16.00 -7.50
CA ALA A 427 5.37 -14.73 -7.81
C ALA A 427 5.53 -13.89 -6.54
N LYS A 428 6.58 -13.08 -6.47
CA LYS A 428 6.92 -12.25 -5.29
C LYS A 428 6.49 -10.80 -5.51
N LEU A 429 6.65 -9.96 -4.49
CA LEU A 429 6.12 -8.59 -4.50
C LEU A 429 6.58 -7.76 -5.71
N MET A 430 7.81 -7.93 -6.19
CA MET A 430 8.35 -7.23 -7.36
C MET A 430 8.07 -7.94 -8.70
N ALA A 431 7.10 -8.85 -8.78
CA ALA A 431 6.67 -9.40 -10.06
C ALA A 431 6.08 -8.31 -10.97
N ALA A 432 6.38 -8.35 -12.27
CA ALA A 432 5.88 -7.36 -13.24
C ALA A 432 4.35 -7.31 -13.36
N HIS A 433 3.69 -8.39 -12.95
CA HIS A 433 2.24 -8.53 -12.94
C HIS A 433 1.80 -9.07 -11.58
N ILE A 434 0.93 -8.34 -10.89
CA ILE A 434 0.25 -8.86 -9.70
C ILE A 434 -0.81 -9.84 -10.19
N THR A 435 -0.62 -11.13 -9.91
CA THR A 435 -1.51 -12.25 -10.26
C THR A 435 -2.10 -12.94 -9.03
N ALA A 436 -3.08 -13.82 -9.23
CA ALA A 436 -3.70 -14.54 -8.11
C ALA A 436 -2.63 -15.35 -7.36
N ASN A 437 -1.67 -15.92 -8.09
CA ASN A 437 -0.52 -16.69 -7.58
C ASN A 437 0.67 -15.82 -7.12
N THR A 438 0.47 -14.53 -6.90
CA THR A 438 1.49 -13.64 -6.32
C THR A 438 1.33 -13.61 -4.80
N ASN A 439 2.40 -13.91 -4.06
CA ASN A 439 2.50 -13.69 -2.62
C ASN A 439 3.17 -12.33 -2.38
N PRO A 440 2.39 -11.27 -2.06
CA PRO A 440 2.91 -9.93 -1.87
C PRO A 440 3.67 -9.78 -0.55
N PHE A 441 3.51 -10.69 0.42
CA PHE A 441 4.20 -10.66 1.71
C PHE A 441 5.61 -11.28 1.69
N SER A 442 6.17 -11.49 0.50
CA SER A 442 7.51 -12.02 0.30
C SER A 442 8.23 -11.30 -0.84
N TRP A 443 9.48 -10.94 -0.58
CA TRP A 443 10.42 -10.34 -1.52
C TRP A 443 11.30 -11.42 -2.15
N SER A 444 11.73 -11.22 -3.40
CA SER A 444 12.63 -12.14 -4.08
C SER A 444 14.07 -11.97 -3.59
N ALA A 445 14.93 -12.94 -3.90
CA ALA A 445 16.37 -12.80 -3.67
C ALA A 445 16.95 -11.58 -4.41
N CYS A 446 16.45 -11.28 -5.60
CA CYS A 446 16.89 -10.14 -6.40
C CYS A 446 16.45 -8.82 -5.76
N SER A 447 15.22 -8.72 -5.25
CA SER A 447 14.75 -7.55 -4.49
C SER A 447 15.65 -7.27 -3.28
N ARG A 448 16.01 -8.32 -2.52
CA ARG A 448 16.95 -8.21 -1.41
C ARG A 448 18.33 -7.73 -1.86
N ASP A 449 18.85 -8.26 -2.96
CA ASP A 449 20.18 -7.89 -3.46
C ASP A 449 20.21 -6.44 -3.96
N TYR A 450 19.14 -5.97 -4.63
CA TYR A 450 18.98 -4.58 -5.06
C TYR A 450 19.00 -3.61 -3.87
N ILE A 451 18.14 -3.81 -2.88
CA ILE A 451 18.06 -2.88 -1.74
C ILE A 451 19.33 -2.95 -0.87
N THR A 452 19.95 -4.12 -0.73
CA THR A 452 21.24 -4.24 -0.02
C THR A 452 22.30 -3.40 -0.71
N SER A 453 22.40 -3.50 -2.04
CA SER A 453 23.35 -2.73 -2.84
C SER A 453 23.09 -1.22 -2.74
N PHE A 454 21.81 -0.81 -2.81
CA PHE A 454 21.41 0.58 -2.65
C PHE A 454 21.84 1.16 -1.30
N LEU A 455 21.52 0.45 -0.21
CA LEU A 455 21.83 0.90 1.15
C LEU A 455 23.33 0.87 1.47
N GLU A 456 24.09 -0.06 0.88
CA GLU A 456 25.55 -0.10 1.00
C GLU A 456 26.22 1.06 0.25
N PHE A 457 25.68 1.42 -0.92
CA PHE A 457 26.17 2.57 -1.67
C PHE A 457 26.02 3.88 -0.89
N LEU A 458 24.86 4.12 -0.26
CA LEU A 458 24.64 5.32 0.57
C LEU A 458 25.67 5.43 1.71
N LYS A 459 25.99 4.31 2.37
CA LYS A 459 27.02 4.28 3.43
C LYS A 459 28.40 4.70 2.91
N LEU A 460 28.75 4.31 1.68
CA LEU A 460 30.02 4.68 1.05
C LEU A 460 30.05 6.17 0.68
N GLY A 461 28.93 6.71 0.18
CA GLY A 461 28.79 8.14 -0.11
C GLY A 461 28.99 9.02 1.12
N ASP A 462 28.39 8.66 2.26
CA ASP A 462 28.58 9.36 3.55
C ASP A 462 30.02 9.27 4.08
N SER A 463 30.74 8.20 3.71
CA SER A 463 32.13 8.00 4.14
C SER A 463 33.14 8.82 3.32
N ILE A 464 32.80 9.16 2.07
CA ILE A 464 33.65 9.94 1.15
C ILE A 464 33.44 11.45 1.33
N SER A 465 32.24 11.88 1.76
CA SER A 465 31.96 13.29 2.07
C SER A 465 32.49 13.76 3.43
N GLY A 466 32.98 12.83 4.26
CA GLY A 466 33.51 13.09 5.60
C GLY A 466 35.03 13.18 5.73
N SER A 467 35.78 13.38 4.64
CA SER A 467 37.25 13.50 4.63
C SER A 467 37.75 14.85 4.13
#